data_AF-A0A352V6Z6-F1
#
_entry.id   AF-A0A352V6Z6-F1
#
_cell.length_a   1.000
_cell.length_b   1.000
_cell.length_c   1.000
_cell.angle_alpha   90.00
_cell.angle_beta   90.00
_cell.angle_gamma   90.00
#
_symmetry.space_group_name_H-M   'P 1'
#
loop_
_entity.id
_entity.type
_entity.pdbx_description
1 polymer ?
#
loop_
_entity_poly.entity_id
_entity_poly.type
_entity_poly.pdbx_seq_one_letter_code
_entity_poly.pdbx_strand_id
1 'polypeptide(L)'
;MPDYSHGKLKNLNTGEEADVILCLEKWNLKIQVIIRVDDIEFYHLPDDSFELNIICKALDDGGNTSDCEIYYFYKTESEKKLIPKYEINNYYRAEGRYTLSKNSPEIFLDDPVINELTDDFLEAAKTWMDKQ
;
A
#
# COMPACT_ATOMS: atom_id res chain seq x y z
N MET A 1 18.08 -7.09 -16.58
CA MET A 1 17.07 -6.17 -17.12
C MET A 1 15.81 -6.44 -16.33
N PRO A 2 15.11 -5.44 -15.79
CA PRO A 2 13.76 -5.65 -15.27
C PRO A 2 12.90 -6.19 -16.41
N ASP A 3 12.13 -7.24 -16.16
CA ASP A 3 11.14 -7.72 -17.12
C ASP A 3 9.96 -6.74 -17.07
N TYR A 4 9.76 -6.00 -18.16
CA TYR A 4 8.64 -5.06 -18.30
C TYR A 4 7.51 -5.76 -19.05
N SER A 5 6.37 -5.99 -18.40
CA SER A 5 5.15 -6.43 -19.06
C SER A 5 4.18 -5.26 -19.24
N HIS A 6 3.65 -5.12 -20.45
CA HIS A 6 2.66 -4.09 -20.81
C HIS A 6 1.27 -4.72 -20.77
N GLY A 7 0.28 -3.98 -20.30
CA GLY A 7 -1.11 -4.44 -20.36
C GLY A 7 -2.11 -3.42 -19.83
N LYS A 8 -3.34 -3.88 -19.62
CA LYS A 8 -4.43 -3.09 -19.06
C LYS A 8 -4.77 -3.58 -17.66
N LEU A 9 -4.78 -2.67 -16.72
CA LEU A 9 -5.24 -2.90 -15.36
C LEU A 9 -6.68 -2.40 -15.23
N LYS A 10 -7.53 -3.21 -14.61
CA LYS A 10 -8.95 -2.90 -14.41
C LYS A 10 -9.28 -2.81 -12.94
N ASN A 11 -9.78 -1.66 -12.50
CA ASN A 11 -10.32 -1.48 -11.15
C ASN A 11 -11.64 -2.26 -11.05
N LEU A 12 -11.73 -3.20 -10.12
CA LEU A 12 -12.93 -4.02 -9.95
C LEU A 12 -14.01 -3.34 -9.08
N ASN A 13 -13.66 -2.28 -8.35
CA ASN A 13 -14.60 -1.47 -7.59
C ASN A 13 -15.35 -0.48 -8.51
N THR A 14 -14.64 0.20 -9.41
CA THR A 14 -15.19 1.26 -10.26
C THR A 14 -15.45 0.81 -11.71
N GLY A 15 -14.76 -0.24 -12.17
CA GLY A 15 -14.81 -0.74 -13.55
C GLY A 15 -13.89 0.00 -14.52
N GLU A 16 -13.13 1.00 -14.06
CA GLU A 16 -12.21 1.80 -14.87
C GLU A 16 -11.00 0.97 -15.36
N GLU A 17 -10.47 1.33 -16.53
CA GLU A 17 -9.30 0.67 -17.14
C GLU A 17 -8.17 1.68 -17.38
N ALA A 18 -6.94 1.29 -17.07
CA ALA A 18 -5.73 2.07 -17.32
C ALA A 18 -4.65 1.23 -18.02
N ASP A 19 -3.93 1.82 -18.98
CA ASP A 19 -2.75 1.19 -19.57
C ASP A 19 -1.58 1.28 -18.59
N VAL A 20 -0.92 0.16 -18.30
CA VAL A 20 0.16 0.06 -17.30
C VAL A 20 1.38 -0.69 -17.82
N ILE A 21 2.55 -0.34 -17.28
CA ILE A 21 3.81 -1.06 -17.43
C ILE A 21 4.19 -1.56 -16.04
N LEU A 22 4.17 -2.88 -15.85
CA LEU A 22 4.61 -3.49 -14.59
C LEU A 22 6.14 -3.44 -14.52
N CYS A 23 6.66 -2.85 -13.45
CA CYS A 23 8.09 -2.79 -13.15
C CYS A 23 8.31 -3.10 -11.67
N LEU A 24 9.12 -4.12 -11.37
CA LEU A 24 9.54 -4.46 -10.00
C LEU A 24 10.98 -4.02 -9.78
N GLU A 25 11.21 -2.75 -9.45
CA GLU A 25 12.48 -2.29 -8.88
C GLU A 25 12.37 -2.27 -7.35
N LYS A 26 13.00 -3.25 -6.69
CA LYS A 26 13.00 -3.37 -5.21
C LYS A 26 14.32 -2.88 -4.64
N TRP A 27 14.28 -1.77 -3.89
CA TRP A 27 15.39 -1.34 -3.03
C TRP A 27 15.14 -1.83 -1.59
N ASN A 28 16.17 -2.37 -0.92
CA ASN A 28 16.05 -3.04 0.37
C ASN A 28 16.31 -2.09 1.55
N LEU A 29 15.53 -1.02 1.68
CA LEU A 29 15.52 -0.21 2.90
C LEU A 29 14.29 -0.60 3.74
N LYS A 30 14.53 -1.12 4.94
CA LYS A 30 13.45 -1.48 5.87
C LYS A 30 13.01 -0.24 6.63
N ILE A 31 11.72 0.05 6.63
CA ILE A 31 11.13 1.17 7.35
C ILE A 31 9.98 0.70 8.23
N GLN A 32 9.69 1.51 9.24
CA GLN A 32 8.53 1.33 10.10
C GLN A 32 7.79 2.66 10.16
N VAL A 33 6.50 2.63 9.85
CA VAL A 33 5.64 3.81 9.79
C VAL A 33 4.32 3.51 10.47
N ILE A 34 3.63 4.57 10.90
CA ILE A 34 2.20 4.48 11.19
C ILE A 34 1.47 4.81 9.90
N ILE A 35 0.48 4.01 9.52
CA ILE A 35 -0.36 4.26 8.36
C ILE A 35 -1.79 4.58 8.79
N ARG A 36 -2.47 5.45 8.03
CA ARG A 36 -3.93 5.58 8.01
C ARG A 36 -4.41 5.09 6.66
N VAL A 37 -5.38 4.18 6.66
CA VAL A 37 -5.97 3.66 5.42
C VAL A 37 -6.99 4.65 4.91
N ASP A 38 -6.79 5.19 3.72
CA ASP A 38 -7.70 6.15 3.08
C ASP A 38 -8.63 5.45 2.10
N ASP A 39 -8.13 4.46 1.34
CA ASP A 39 -8.94 3.67 0.42
C ASP A 39 -8.36 2.26 0.19
N ILE A 40 -9.19 1.36 -0.34
CA ILE A 40 -8.84 -0.03 -0.66
C ILE A 40 -9.36 -0.36 -2.05
N GLU A 41 -8.42 -0.60 -2.96
CA GLU A 41 -8.71 -0.90 -4.35
C GLU A 41 -8.31 -2.33 -4.72
N PHE A 42 -9.08 -2.91 -5.63
CA PHE A 42 -8.87 -4.28 -6.07
C PHE A 42 -8.79 -4.34 -7.59
N TYR A 43 -7.74 -4.96 -8.09
CA TYR A 43 -7.38 -4.94 -9.50
C TYR A 43 -7.27 -6.35 -10.05
N HIS A 44 -7.72 -6.51 -11.30
CA HIS A 44 -7.41 -7.67 -12.11
C HIS A 44 -6.29 -7.31 -13.09
N LEU A 45 -5.21 -8.09 -13.07
CA LEU A 45 -4.00 -7.86 -13.83
C LEU A 45 -4.01 -8.58 -15.19
N PRO A 46 -3.17 -8.16 -16.16
CA PRO A 46 -3.15 -8.73 -17.51
C PRO A 46 -2.77 -10.21 -17.60
N ASP A 47 -2.12 -10.75 -16.57
CA ASP A 47 -1.68 -12.15 -16.50
C ASP A 47 -2.68 -13.05 -15.74
N ASP A 48 -3.93 -12.60 -15.63
CA ASP A 48 -5.03 -13.22 -14.87
C ASP A 48 -4.76 -13.32 -13.35
N SER A 49 -3.76 -12.59 -12.85
CA SER A 49 -3.53 -12.44 -11.41
C SER A 49 -4.27 -11.24 -10.84
N PHE A 50 -4.25 -11.10 -9.51
CA PHE A 50 -4.97 -10.06 -8.81
C PHE A 50 -4.03 -9.24 -7.92
N GLU A 51 -4.38 -7.97 -7.77
CA GLU A 51 -3.67 -7.03 -6.92
C GLU A 51 -4.67 -6.37 -5.97
N LEU A 52 -4.33 -6.33 -4.68
CA LEU A 52 -4.99 -5.47 -3.71
C LEU A 52 -4.05 -4.30 -3.42
N ASN A 53 -4.52 -3.09 -3.68
CA ASN A 53 -3.80 -1.87 -3.37
C ASN A 53 -4.49 -1.17 -2.19
N ILE A 54 -3.75 -0.90 -1.12
CA ILE A 54 -4.22 -0.14 0.03
C ILE A 54 -3.60 1.26 -0.03
N ILE A 55 -4.44 2.25 -0.33
CA ILE A 55 -4.03 3.65 -0.39
C ILE A 55 -4.02 4.20 1.03
N CYS A 56 -2.89 4.74 1.44
CA CYS A 56 -2.62 5.17 2.80
C CYS A 56 -1.95 6.54 2.85
N LYS A 57 -2.08 7.18 4.01
CA LYS A 57 -1.09 8.16 4.49
C LYS A 57 -0.15 7.47 5.46
N ALA A 58 1.14 7.75 5.39
CA ALA A 58 2.12 7.30 6.35
C ALA A 58 2.61 8.46 7.22
N LEU A 59 2.92 8.17 8.48
CA LEU A 59 3.57 9.05 9.45
C LEU A 59 4.89 8.40 9.87
N ASP A 60 5.99 9.12 9.64
CA ASP A 60 7.34 8.70 10.05
C ASP A 60 7.67 9.11 11.50
N ASP A 61 8.82 8.66 12.00
CA ASP A 61 9.31 8.98 13.33
C ASP A 61 9.78 10.44 13.49
N GLY A 62 9.98 11.15 12.37
CA GLY A 62 10.22 12.58 12.31
C GLY A 62 8.95 13.44 12.37
N GLY A 63 7.77 12.83 12.34
CA GLY A 63 6.48 13.52 12.33
C GLY A 63 6.06 14.02 10.95
N ASN A 64 6.72 13.58 9.88
CA ASN A 64 6.32 13.92 8.52
C ASN A 64 5.25 12.95 8.01
N THR A 65 4.33 13.49 7.22
CA THR A 65 3.30 12.72 6.54
C THR A 65 3.62 12.58 5.06
N SER A 66 3.48 11.38 4.51
CA SER A 66 3.65 11.12 3.07
C SER A 66 2.55 10.20 2.54
N ASP A 67 2.37 10.20 1.22
CA ASP A 67 1.55 9.20 0.55
C ASP A 67 2.24 7.82 0.64
N CYS A 68 1.43 6.77 0.80
CA CYS A 68 1.88 5.41 0.98
C CYS A 68 0.90 4.45 0.30
N GLU A 69 1.43 3.44 -0.36
CA GLU A 69 0.64 2.36 -0.97
C GLU A 69 1.17 1.01 -0.51
N ILE A 70 0.25 0.09 -0.21
CA ILE A 70 0.56 -1.28 0.19
C ILE A 70 -0.03 -2.21 -0.85
N TYR A 71 0.83 -3.05 -1.42
CA TYR A 71 0.43 -3.96 -2.48
C TYR A 71 0.49 -5.41 -2.01
N TYR A 72 -0.57 -6.14 -2.30
CA TYR A 72 -0.60 -7.59 -2.20
C TYR A 72 -0.92 -8.18 -3.55
N PHE A 73 -0.03 -9.02 -4.07
CA PHE A 73 -0.21 -9.77 -5.31
C PHE A 73 -0.58 -11.22 -4.99
N TYR A 74 -1.63 -11.73 -5.63
CA TYR A 74 -2.05 -13.12 -5.47
C TYR A 74 -2.57 -13.69 -6.79
N LYS A 75 -2.40 -14.99 -6.97
CA LYS A 75 -2.75 -15.69 -8.21
C LYS A 75 -4.21 -16.09 -8.24
N THR A 76 -4.87 -16.18 -7.08
CA THR A 76 -6.24 -16.66 -6.97
C THR A 76 -7.03 -15.87 -5.93
N GLU A 77 -8.33 -15.64 -6.14
CA GLU A 77 -9.18 -14.94 -5.16
C GLU A 77 -9.21 -15.60 -3.77
N SER A 78 -8.99 -16.91 -3.68
CA SER A 78 -8.97 -17.64 -2.41
C SER A 78 -7.79 -17.24 -1.52
N GLU A 79 -6.66 -16.80 -2.11
CA GLU A 79 -5.49 -16.30 -1.40
C GLU A 79 -5.76 -14.95 -0.70
N LYS A 80 -6.82 -14.21 -1.09
CA LYS A 80 -7.26 -12.97 -0.43
C LYS A 80 -7.50 -13.15 1.08
N LYS A 81 -7.86 -14.36 1.53
CA LYS A 81 -8.09 -14.67 2.94
C LYS A 81 -6.83 -14.57 3.81
N LEU A 82 -5.66 -14.56 3.19
CA LEU A 82 -4.36 -14.45 3.87
C LEU A 82 -3.98 -12.99 4.14
N ILE A 83 -4.67 -12.03 3.50
CA ILE A 83 -4.37 -10.61 3.62
C ILE A 83 -5.03 -10.05 4.89
N PRO A 84 -4.33 -9.21 5.68
CA PRO A 84 -4.93 -8.51 6.82
C PRO A 84 -6.21 -7.78 6.42
N LYS A 85 -7.22 -7.82 7.30
CA LYS A 85 -8.44 -7.04 7.10
C LYS A 85 -8.18 -5.60 7.50
N TYR A 86 -8.05 -4.73 6.51
CA TYR A 86 -7.95 -3.29 6.71
C TYR A 86 -9.34 -2.65 6.79
N GLU A 87 -9.43 -1.60 7.58
CA GLU A 87 -10.60 -0.75 7.72
C GLU A 87 -10.23 0.67 7.32
N ILE A 88 -11.05 1.27 6.45
CA ILE A 88 -10.89 2.65 6.01
C ILE A 88 -11.02 3.60 7.21
N ASN A 89 -10.18 4.63 7.25
CA ASN A 89 -9.98 5.60 8.34
C ASN A 89 -9.43 4.98 9.63
N ASN A 90 -8.91 3.76 9.59
CA ASN A 90 -8.24 3.13 10.72
C ASN A 90 -6.71 3.21 10.58
N TYR A 91 -6.01 3.07 11.70
CA TYR A 91 -4.57 3.26 11.78
C TYR A 91 -3.85 1.98 12.19
N TYR A 92 -2.70 1.74 11.56
CA TYR A 92 -1.89 0.55 11.80
C TYR A 92 -0.42 0.89 11.88
N ARG A 93 0.34 0.08 12.60
CA ARG A 93 1.80 0.07 12.47
C ARG A 93 2.16 -0.87 11.32
N ALA A 94 2.84 -0.34 10.32
CA ALA A 94 3.33 -1.10 9.19
C ALA A 94 4.86 -1.13 9.19
N GLU A 95 5.42 -2.31 8.95
CA GLU A 95 6.85 -2.52 8.77
C GLU A 95 7.06 -3.17 7.40
N GLY A 96 7.80 -2.49 6.53
CA GLY A 96 8.00 -2.98 5.17
C GLY A 96 9.23 -2.37 4.51
N ARG A 97 9.31 -2.52 3.19
CA ARG A 97 10.40 -1.97 2.40
C ARG A 97 10.04 -0.61 1.85
N TYR A 98 11.02 0.26 1.67
CA TYR A 98 10.87 1.55 1.04
C TYR A 98 11.36 1.47 -0.39
N THR A 99 10.55 1.90 -1.35
CA THR A 99 11.01 2.18 -2.72
C THR A 99 10.74 3.63 -3.05
N LEU A 100 11.65 4.26 -3.79
CA LEU A 100 11.45 5.60 -4.33
C LEU A 100 10.99 5.46 -5.78
N SER A 101 9.79 5.93 -6.08
CA SER A 101 9.40 6.15 -7.47
C SER A 101 10.11 7.40 -7.97
N LYS A 102 10.57 7.36 -9.24
CA LYS A 102 11.27 8.49 -9.88
C LYS A 102 10.38 9.74 -9.98
N ASN A 103 9.07 9.57 -9.91
CA ASN A 103 8.09 10.62 -10.19
C ASN A 103 7.33 11.09 -8.92
N SER A 104 7.40 10.33 -7.82
CA SER A 104 6.74 10.67 -6.55
C SER A 104 7.44 9.93 -5.39
N PRO A 105 7.80 10.60 -4.29
CA PRO A 105 8.31 9.94 -3.09
C PRO A 105 7.17 9.25 -2.33
N GLU A 106 6.56 8.26 -2.97
CA GLU A 106 5.57 7.38 -2.37
C GLU A 106 6.27 6.28 -1.59
N ILE A 107 5.71 5.90 -0.44
CA ILE A 107 6.16 4.74 0.30
C ILE A 107 5.44 3.50 -0.25
N PHE A 108 6.19 2.51 -0.74
CA PHE A 108 5.65 1.27 -1.26
C PHE A 108 5.97 0.11 -0.33
N LEU A 109 5.00 -0.39 0.42
CA LEU A 109 5.23 -1.55 1.28
C LEU A 109 4.82 -2.84 0.55
N ASP A 110 5.82 -3.66 0.23
CA ASP A 110 5.64 -5.01 -0.31
C ASP A 110 5.58 -6.03 0.83
N ASP A 111 4.45 -6.72 0.96
CA ASP A 111 4.14 -7.72 2.01
C ASP A 111 4.52 -7.26 3.43
N PRO A 112 4.01 -6.10 3.90
CA PRO A 112 4.39 -5.58 5.21
C PRO A 112 3.85 -6.40 6.36
N VAL A 113 4.59 -6.39 7.47
CA VAL A 113 4.05 -6.84 8.76
C VAL A 113 3.17 -5.74 9.33
N ILE A 114 1.90 -6.05 9.55
CA ILE A 114 0.89 -5.12 10.05
C ILE A 114 0.53 -5.47 11.49
N ASN A 115 0.53 -4.47 12.34
CA ASN A 115 0.10 -4.59 13.73
C ASN A 115 -0.89 -3.47 14.08
N GLU A 116 -1.82 -3.76 14.98
CA GLU A 116 -2.66 -2.73 15.59
C GLU A 116 -1.80 -1.77 16.43
N LEU A 117 -2.21 -0.51 16.47
CA LEU A 117 -1.59 0.47 17.36
C LEU A 117 -2.08 0.27 18.79
N THR A 118 -1.22 0.56 19.76
CA THR A 118 -1.68 0.78 21.14
C THR A 118 -2.36 2.14 21.25
N ASP A 119 -3.24 2.30 22.24
CA ASP A 119 -4.04 3.52 22.43
C ASP A 119 -3.20 4.81 22.43
N ASP A 120 -2.04 4.81 23.10
CA ASP A 120 -1.14 5.96 23.18
C ASP A 120 -0.60 6.41 21.81
N PHE A 121 -0.29 5.46 20.91
CA PHE A 121 0.18 5.79 19.55
C PHE A 121 -0.96 6.18 18.62
N LEU A 122 -2.16 5.61 18.83
CA LEU A 122 -3.34 5.92 18.05
C LEU A 122 -3.78 7.39 18.23
N GLU A 123 -3.79 7.89 19.47
CA GLU A 123 -4.14 9.29 19.76
C GLU A 123 -3.14 10.28 19.15
N ALA A 124 -1.85 9.97 19.26
CA ALA A 124 -0.80 10.77 18.65
C ALA A 124 -0.91 10.80 17.12
N ALA A 125 -1.14 9.63 16.49
CA ALA A 125 -1.29 9.52 15.04
C ALA A 125 -2.48 10.33 14.51
N LYS A 126 -3.66 10.21 15.14
CA LYS A 126 -4.85 11.00 14.81
C LYS A 126 -4.57 12.50 14.89
N THR A 127 -3.92 12.94 15.97
CA THR A 127 -3.62 14.35 16.20
C THR A 127 -2.73 14.96 15.12
N TRP A 128 -1.78 14.19 14.60
CA TRP A 128 -0.82 14.65 13.60
C TRP A 128 -1.35 14.53 12.17
N MET A 129 -1.98 13.41 11.83
CA MET A 129 -2.39 13.12 10.46
C MET A 129 -3.71 13.79 10.06
N ASP A 130 -4.59 14.13 11.00
CA ASP A 130 -5.89 14.76 10.69
C ASP A 130 -5.84 16.30 10.73
N LYS A 131 -4.70 16.89 11.10
CA LYS A 131 -4.48 18.35 11.11
C LYS A 131 -3.82 18.91 9.84
N GLN A 132 -3.31 18.04 8.98
CA GLN A 132 -2.65 18.35 7.70
C GLN A 132 -3.65 18.24 6.56
#